data_AF-A0A7S3JTS1-F1
#
_entry.id   AF-A0A7S3JTS1-F1
#
_cell.length_a   1.000
_cell.length_b   1.000
_cell.length_c   1.000
_cell.angle_alpha   90.00
_cell.angle_beta   90.00
_cell.angle_gamma   90.00
#
_symmetry.space_group_name_H-M   'P 1'
#
loop_
_entity.id
_entity.type
_entity.pdbx_description
1 polymer ?
#
loop_
_entity_poly.entity_id
_entity_poly.type
_entity_poly.pdbx_seq_one_letter_code
_entity_poly.pdbx_strand_id
1 'polypeptide(L)'
;MAGERQDEDVSTLSFGPEFSKKVECLSDAEVTMLLEKRKNEGPDDEMRPLTLKTWEYTKRSLGERSVQDAMHETITLRQALSNPNLVNDDHALYPYEIAALCNLMSKDSEPEEAKALIPSLKRYDDEILENILAEMNKVRSK
;
A
#
# COMPACT_ATOMS: atom_id res chain seq x y z
N MET A 1 -11.62 -32.11 8.37
CA MET A 1 -10.49 -31.75 9.25
C MET A 1 -10.38 -30.24 9.20
N ALA A 2 -10.68 -29.56 10.30
CA ALA A 2 -10.52 -28.11 10.38
C ALA A 2 -9.01 -27.84 10.40
N GLY A 3 -8.48 -27.15 9.40
CA GLY A 3 -7.08 -26.73 9.39
C GLY A 3 -6.82 -25.87 10.62
N GLU A 4 -5.72 -26.16 11.32
CA GLU A 4 -5.21 -25.28 12.37
C GLU A 4 -5.08 -23.88 11.77
N ARG A 5 -5.84 -22.91 12.28
CA ARG A 5 -5.62 -21.51 11.97
C ARG A 5 -4.23 -21.19 12.51
N GLN A 6 -3.24 -21.08 11.64
CA GLN A 6 -1.99 -20.44 12.02
C GLN A 6 -2.34 -19.04 12.51
N ASP A 7 -1.69 -18.60 13.59
CA ASP A 7 -1.84 -17.24 14.09
C ASP A 7 -1.24 -16.27 13.07
N GLU A 8 -2.09 -15.78 12.17
CA GLU A 8 -1.80 -14.70 11.23
C GLU A 8 -1.73 -13.39 12.00
N ASP A 9 -0.60 -12.70 11.86
CA ASP A 9 -0.33 -11.44 12.54
C ASP A 9 0.48 -10.52 11.64
N VAL A 10 -0.19 -9.50 11.13
CA VAL A 10 0.38 -8.49 10.26
C VAL A 10 1.45 -7.66 10.97
N SER A 11 1.37 -7.51 12.30
CA SER A 11 2.35 -6.77 13.09
C SER A 11 3.73 -7.45 13.07
N THR A 12 3.75 -8.76 12.86
CA THR A 12 4.96 -9.60 12.77
C THR A 12 5.20 -10.13 11.35
N LEU A 13 4.46 -9.62 10.35
CA LEU A 13 4.54 -10.04 8.95
C LEU A 13 4.25 -11.54 8.72
N SER A 14 3.39 -12.12 9.56
CA SER A 14 2.89 -13.48 9.44
C SER A 14 1.53 -13.49 8.72
N PHE A 15 1.49 -13.91 7.46
CA PHE A 15 0.30 -13.83 6.61
C PHE A 15 -0.33 -15.19 6.28
N GLY A 16 0.17 -16.29 6.84
CA GLY A 16 -0.31 -17.64 6.53
C GLY A 16 0.23 -18.20 5.20
N PRO A 17 -0.03 -19.49 4.90
CA PRO A 17 0.61 -20.22 3.81
C PRO A 17 0.12 -19.79 2.41
N GLU A 18 -1.10 -19.27 2.30
CA GLU A 18 -1.63 -18.73 1.04
C GLU A 18 -0.88 -17.46 0.59
N PHE A 19 -0.35 -16.71 1.55
CA PHE A 19 0.35 -15.45 1.33
C PHE A 19 1.88 -15.55 1.54
N SER A 20 2.40 -16.75 1.77
CA SER A 20 3.83 -16.99 2.05
C SER A 20 4.73 -17.00 0.80
N LYS A 21 4.16 -16.95 -0.41
CA LYS A 21 4.89 -16.84 -1.69
C LYS A 21 5.10 -15.36 -2.04
N LYS A 22 5.80 -15.04 -3.14
CA LYS A 22 5.95 -13.67 -3.68
C LYS A 22 4.57 -13.07 -4.04
N VAL A 23 3.82 -12.64 -3.03
CA VAL A 23 2.55 -11.95 -3.17
C VAL A 23 2.86 -10.49 -3.37
N GLU A 24 2.22 -9.92 -4.38
CA GLU A 24 2.21 -8.47 -4.57
C GLU A 24 1.02 -7.89 -3.81
N CYS A 25 1.28 -6.90 -2.97
CA CYS A 25 0.23 -6.11 -2.34
C CYS A 25 -0.08 -4.91 -3.23
N LEU A 26 -1.37 -4.54 -3.30
CA LEU A 26 -1.84 -3.37 -4.02
C LEU A 26 -2.34 -2.32 -3.02
N SER A 27 -2.00 -1.07 -3.27
CA SER A 27 -2.58 0.10 -2.61
C SER A 27 -4.01 0.37 -3.11
N ASP A 28 -4.76 1.19 -2.37
CA ASP A 28 -6.12 1.57 -2.75
C ASP A 28 -6.16 2.32 -4.09
N ALA A 29 -5.12 3.09 -4.39
CA ALA A 29 -4.99 3.78 -5.67
C ALA A 29 -4.88 2.78 -6.83
N GLU A 30 -4.02 1.77 -6.70
CA GLU A 30 -3.86 0.70 -7.70
C GLU A 30 -5.15 -0.11 -7.88
N VAL A 31 -5.81 -0.46 -6.78
CA VAL A 31 -7.11 -1.16 -6.81
C VAL A 31 -8.14 -0.31 -7.54
N THR A 32 -8.23 1.00 -7.24
CA THR A 32 -9.17 1.90 -7.93
C THR A 32 -8.93 1.89 -9.42
N MET A 33 -7.67 2.02 -9.86
CA MET A 33 -7.33 2.03 -11.28
C MET A 33 -7.73 0.74 -11.99
N LEU A 34 -7.44 -0.42 -11.41
CA LEU A 34 -7.79 -1.72 -11.99
C LEU A 34 -9.31 -1.87 -12.13
N LEU A 35 -10.05 -1.44 -11.11
CA LEU A 35 -11.51 -1.48 -11.12
C LEU A 35 -12.12 -0.43 -12.07
N GLU A 36 -11.53 0.76 -12.18
CA GLU A 36 -11.92 1.81 -13.12
C GLU A 36 -11.77 1.32 -14.57
N LYS A 37 -10.63 0.69 -14.88
CA LYS A 37 -10.39 0.07 -16.19
C LYS A 37 -11.44 -1.00 -16.48
N ARG A 38 -11.71 -1.89 -15.52
CA ARG A 38 -12.72 -2.95 -15.67
C ARG A 38 -14.13 -2.39 -15.84
N LYS A 39 -14.44 -1.25 -15.23
CA LYS A 39 -15.71 -0.54 -15.38
C LYS A 39 -15.84 0.03 -16.80
N ASN A 40 -14.79 0.65 -17.32
CA ASN A 40 -14.78 1.25 -18.66
C ASN A 40 -14.76 0.22 -19.80
N GLU A 41 -14.21 -0.97 -19.57
CA GLU A 41 -14.12 -2.05 -20.58
C GLU A 41 -15.36 -2.96 -20.62
N GLY A 42 -16.18 -2.95 -19.57
CA GLY A 42 -17.41 -3.75 -19.50
C GLY A 42 -18.67 -2.90 -19.72
N PRO A 43 -19.82 -3.53 -19.99
CA PRO A 43 -21.09 -2.81 -19.96
C PRO A 43 -21.39 -2.32 -18.53
N ASP A 44 -21.96 -1.12 -18.41
CA ASP A 44 -22.17 -0.40 -17.13
C ASP A 44 -22.90 -1.25 -16.06
N ASP A 45 -23.77 -2.16 -16.47
CA ASP A 45 -24.60 -3.02 -15.60
C ASP A 45 -23.93 -4.35 -15.18
N GLU A 46 -22.72 -4.67 -15.65
CA GLU A 46 -22.08 -5.97 -15.36
C GLU A 46 -21.13 -5.96 -14.15
N MET A 47 -20.89 -4.80 -13.52
CA MET A 47 -20.03 -4.78 -12.34
C MET A 47 -20.77 -5.41 -11.15
N ARG A 48 -20.24 -6.53 -10.64
CA ARG A 48 -20.83 -7.20 -9.47
C ARG A 48 -20.97 -6.21 -8.30
N PRO A 49 -22.04 -6.29 -7.48
CA PRO A 49 -22.29 -5.34 -6.40
C PRO A 49 -21.11 -5.17 -5.42
N LEU A 50 -20.39 -6.27 -5.13
CA LEU A 50 -19.19 -6.21 -4.30
C LEU A 50 -18.07 -5.40 -4.97
N THR A 51 -17.84 -5.63 -6.27
CA THR A 51 -16.82 -4.94 -7.04
C THR A 51 -17.10 -3.44 -7.14
N LEU A 52 -18.37 -3.05 -7.34
CA LEU A 52 -18.77 -1.64 -7.33
C LEU A 52 -18.50 -0.99 -5.97
N LYS A 53 -18.90 -1.66 -4.87
CA LYS A 53 -18.62 -1.17 -3.50
C LYS A 53 -17.13 -1.04 -3.21
N THR A 54 -16.31 -1.99 -3.67
CA THR A 54 -14.86 -1.91 -3.54
C THR A 54 -14.31 -0.71 -4.31
N TRP A 55 -14.76 -0.49 -5.56
CA TRP A 55 -14.37 0.68 -6.34
C TRP A 55 -14.78 1.98 -5.66
N GLU A 56 -16.01 2.10 -5.17
CA GLU A 56 -16.46 3.30 -4.43
C GLU A 56 -15.64 3.56 -3.16
N TYR A 57 -15.29 2.49 -2.42
CA TYR A 57 -14.46 2.58 -1.23
C TYR A 57 -13.05 3.09 -1.56
N THR A 58 -12.36 2.45 -2.51
CA THR A 58 -10.99 2.82 -2.86
C THR A 58 -10.95 4.15 -3.61
N LYS A 59 -12.00 4.49 -4.37
CA LYS A 59 -12.14 5.79 -5.02
C LYS A 59 -12.16 6.93 -4.02
N ARG A 60 -12.74 6.73 -2.83
CA ARG A 60 -12.77 7.75 -1.76
C ARG A 60 -11.39 8.03 -1.17
N SER A 61 -10.48 7.06 -1.09
CA SER A 61 -9.14 7.29 -0.52
C SER A 61 -8.24 8.15 -1.40
N LEU A 62 -8.61 8.33 -2.68
CA LEU A 62 -7.96 9.25 -3.60
C LEU A 62 -8.25 10.73 -3.28
N GLY A 63 -9.34 11.02 -2.55
CA GLY A 63 -9.79 12.39 -2.28
C GLY A 63 -10.20 13.11 -3.56
N GLU A 64 -9.67 14.33 -3.75
CA GLU A 64 -9.93 15.15 -4.94
C GLU A 64 -9.04 14.81 -6.15
N ARG A 65 -8.04 13.93 -5.97
CA ARG A 65 -7.09 13.56 -7.02
C ARG A 65 -7.78 12.79 -8.15
N SER A 66 -7.34 13.03 -9.39
CA SER A 66 -7.75 12.19 -10.50
C SER A 66 -7.14 10.79 -10.38
N VAL A 67 -7.78 9.79 -11.03
CA VAL A 67 -7.25 8.42 -11.05
C VAL A 67 -5.88 8.36 -11.72
N GLN A 68 -5.64 9.20 -12.73
CA GLN A 68 -4.38 9.26 -13.46
C GLN A 68 -3.26 9.87 -12.62
N ASP A 69 -3.54 10.92 -11.86
CA ASP A 69 -2.52 11.55 -11.00
C ASP A 69 -2.12 10.59 -9.87
N ALA A 70 -3.09 9.96 -9.22
CA ALA A 70 -2.82 8.99 -8.18
C ALA A 70 -2.11 7.72 -8.70
N MET A 71 -2.40 7.32 -9.95
CA MET A 71 -1.64 6.26 -10.63
C MET A 71 -0.16 6.62 -10.72
N HIS A 72 0.13 7.80 -11.28
CA HIS A 72 1.49 8.25 -11.51
C HIS A 72 2.26 8.40 -10.18
N GLU A 73 1.60 8.99 -9.18
CA GLU A 73 2.12 9.12 -7.82
C GLU A 73 2.44 7.73 -7.24
N THR A 74 1.50 6.79 -7.30
CA THR A 74 1.65 5.47 -6.70
C THR A 74 2.77 4.65 -7.36
N ILE A 75 2.88 4.69 -8.69
CA ILE A 75 3.98 4.02 -9.41
C ILE A 75 5.33 4.59 -8.96
N THR A 76 5.42 5.91 -8.87
CA THR A 76 6.64 6.60 -8.46
C THR A 76 6.98 6.30 -7.00
N LEU A 77 5.99 6.28 -6.10
CA LEU A 77 6.15 5.89 -4.70
C LEU A 77 6.66 4.46 -4.58
N ARG A 78 6.06 3.50 -5.31
CA ARG A 78 6.53 2.10 -5.27
C ARG A 78 7.96 1.96 -5.74
N GLN A 79 8.35 2.65 -6.81
CA GLN A 79 9.72 2.62 -7.31
C GLN A 79 10.70 3.21 -6.29
N ALA A 80 10.34 4.32 -5.64
CA ALA A 80 11.16 4.93 -4.59
C ALA A 80 11.30 4.01 -3.38
N LEU A 81 10.20 3.46 -2.88
CA LEU A 81 10.15 2.60 -1.68
C LEU A 81 10.75 1.20 -1.90
N SER A 82 10.80 0.73 -3.15
CA SER A 82 11.46 -0.53 -3.51
C SER A 82 12.94 -0.37 -3.84
N ASN A 83 13.50 0.85 -3.72
CA ASN A 83 14.90 1.10 -4.02
C ASN A 83 15.79 0.44 -2.94
N PRO A 84 16.68 -0.51 -3.30
CA PRO A 84 17.56 -1.18 -2.34
C PRO A 84 18.58 -0.25 -1.68
N ASN A 85 18.75 0.98 -2.18
CA ASN A 85 19.62 1.97 -1.54
C ASN A 85 18.88 2.82 -0.49
N LEU A 86 17.55 2.68 -0.36
CA LEU A 86 16.76 3.44 0.61
C LEU A 86 16.97 2.91 2.04
N VAL A 87 17.12 1.60 2.15
CA VAL A 87 17.36 0.84 3.37
C VAL A 87 18.34 -0.26 3.02
N ASN A 88 19.25 -0.63 3.93
CA ASN A 88 20.17 -1.75 3.69
C ASN A 88 19.40 -2.99 3.22
N ASP A 89 19.95 -3.78 2.30
CA ASP A 89 19.23 -4.90 1.62
C ASP A 89 18.51 -5.86 2.58
N ASP A 90 19.09 -6.14 3.76
CA ASP A 90 18.50 -7.00 4.79
C ASP A 90 17.25 -6.41 5.47
N HIS A 91 16.99 -5.13 5.21
CA HIS A 91 15.90 -4.33 5.76
C HIS A 91 15.02 -3.74 4.67
N ALA A 92 14.96 -4.34 3.48
CA ALA A 92 13.99 -3.93 2.46
C ALA A 92 12.55 -3.93 3.01
N LEU A 93 11.73 -2.98 2.55
CA LEU A 93 10.31 -2.91 2.90
C LEU A 93 9.56 -4.09 2.29
N TYR A 94 8.65 -4.69 3.06
CA TYR A 94 7.79 -5.74 2.55
C TYR A 94 6.73 -5.14 1.61
N PRO A 95 6.24 -5.88 0.60
CA PRO A 95 5.18 -5.39 -0.29
C PRO A 95 3.95 -4.87 0.47
N TYR A 96 3.60 -5.54 1.58
CA TYR A 96 2.54 -5.10 2.49
C TYR A 96 2.81 -3.69 3.04
N GLU A 97 4.03 -3.44 3.51
CA GLU A 97 4.39 -2.18 4.14
C GLU A 97 4.45 -1.05 3.14
N ILE A 98 4.93 -1.31 1.92
CA ILE A 98 4.88 -0.34 0.82
C ILE A 98 3.43 0.05 0.55
N ALA A 99 2.52 -0.92 0.41
CA ALA A 99 1.11 -0.64 0.19
C ALA A 99 0.46 0.10 1.38
N ALA A 100 0.78 -0.30 2.61
CA ALA A 100 0.29 0.34 3.83
C ALA A 100 0.79 1.78 3.97
N LEU A 101 2.07 2.05 3.70
CA LEU A 101 2.66 3.38 3.68
C LEU A 101 1.96 4.27 2.64
N CYS A 102 1.76 3.77 1.42
CA CYS A 102 1.04 4.49 0.36
C CYS A 102 -0.39 4.86 0.77
N ASN A 103 -1.09 3.98 1.50
CA ASN A 103 -2.48 4.17 1.89
C ASN A 103 -2.66 5.05 3.13
N LEU A 104 -1.80 4.90 4.13
CA LEU A 104 -2.02 5.45 5.48
C LEU A 104 -1.25 6.74 5.75
N MET A 105 -0.04 6.88 5.21
CA MET A 105 0.80 8.03 5.53
C MET A 105 0.37 9.25 4.72
N SER A 106 0.49 10.42 5.32
CA SER A 106 0.29 11.73 4.68
C SER A 106 1.62 12.51 4.61
N LYS A 107 1.60 13.79 4.22
CA LYS A 107 2.82 14.62 4.18
C LYS A 107 3.35 14.98 5.57
N ASP A 108 2.43 15.11 6.51
CA ASP A 108 2.71 15.53 7.88
C ASP A 108 2.91 14.33 8.81
N SER A 109 2.98 13.11 8.24
CA SER A 109 3.19 11.90 9.00
C SER A 109 4.61 11.82 9.55
N GLU A 110 4.71 11.40 10.81
CA GLU A 110 5.95 11.27 11.56
C GLU A 110 6.32 9.78 11.76
N PRO A 111 7.60 9.45 12.03
CA PRO A 111 8.03 8.08 12.31
C PRO A 111 7.22 7.37 13.39
N GLU A 112 6.84 8.11 14.45
CA GLU A 112 6.02 7.57 15.55
C GLU A 112 4.63 7.12 15.04
N GLU A 113 3.97 7.94 14.21
CA GLU A 113 2.70 7.60 13.59
C GLU A 113 2.83 6.37 12.69
N ALA A 114 3.88 6.32 11.86
CA ALA A 114 4.14 5.19 10.97
C ALA A 114 4.31 3.88 11.77
N LYS A 115 5.05 3.90 12.87
CA LYS A 115 5.24 2.74 13.77
C LYS A 115 3.98 2.37 14.55
N ALA A 116 3.14 3.34 14.87
CA ALA A 116 1.88 3.10 15.56
C ALA A 116 0.85 2.42 14.63
N LEU A 117 0.75 2.88 13.38
CA LEU A 117 -0.21 2.39 12.39
C LEU A 117 0.27 1.12 11.67
N ILE A 118 1.58 0.97 11.46
CA ILE A 118 2.19 -0.18 10.77
C ILE A 118 3.26 -0.78 11.71
N PRO A 119 2.86 -1.63 12.68
CA PRO A 119 3.75 -2.07 13.74
C PRO A 119 4.99 -2.84 13.28
N SER A 120 4.96 -3.47 12.11
CA SER A 120 6.10 -4.16 11.52
C SER A 120 7.26 -3.20 11.20
N LEU A 121 6.99 -1.90 11.05
CA LEU A 121 7.99 -0.85 10.86
C LEU A 121 8.81 -0.54 12.12
N LYS A 122 8.43 -1.07 13.29
CA LYS A 122 9.22 -0.89 14.55
C LYS A 122 10.63 -1.47 14.46
N ARG A 123 10.92 -2.30 13.46
CA ARG A 123 12.27 -2.78 13.16
C ARG A 123 13.22 -1.70 12.61
N TYR A 124 12.69 -0.56 12.20
CA TYR A 124 13.45 0.58 11.70
C TYR A 124 13.63 1.64 12.79
N ASP A 125 14.79 2.25 12.78
CA ASP A 125 15.17 3.43 13.55
C ASP A 125 14.39 4.65 13.03
N ASP A 126 14.20 5.66 13.88
CA ASP A 126 13.46 6.86 13.49
C ASP A 126 14.15 7.59 12.33
N GLU A 127 15.49 7.68 12.32
CA GLU A 127 16.26 8.29 11.23
C GLU A 127 16.01 7.62 9.87
N ILE A 128 15.84 6.29 9.84
CA ILE A 128 15.54 5.55 8.61
C ILE A 128 14.11 5.83 8.15
N LEU A 129 13.15 5.82 9.08
CA LEU A 129 11.77 6.14 8.75
C LEU A 129 11.60 7.59 8.30
N GLU A 130 12.32 8.53 8.89
CA GLU A 130 12.37 9.93 8.43
C GLU A 130 12.83 9.99 6.97
N ASN A 131 13.88 9.25 6.60
CA ASN A 131 14.34 9.18 5.22
C ASN A 131 13.28 8.56 4.29
N ILE A 132 12.62 7.47 4.70
CA ILE A 132 11.54 6.84 3.92
C ILE A 132 10.39 7.84 3.70
N LEU A 133 9.93 8.51 4.76
CA LEU A 133 8.84 9.48 4.69
C LEU A 133 9.26 10.71 3.85
N ALA A 134 10.52 11.15 3.96
CA ALA A 134 11.07 12.22 3.13
C ALA A 134 11.07 11.85 1.64
N GLU A 135 11.45 10.62 1.26
CA GLU A 135 11.35 10.15 -0.13
C GLU A 135 9.90 10.14 -0.62
N MET A 136 8.95 9.69 0.20
CA MET A 136 7.53 9.72 -0.15
C MET A 136 7.04 11.15 -0.39
N ASN A 137 7.50 12.10 0.43
CA ASN A 137 7.11 13.49 0.35
C ASN A 137 7.64 14.19 -0.91
N LYS A 138 8.79 13.76 -1.45
CA LYS A 138 9.29 14.25 -2.76
C LYS A 138 8.33 13.90 -3.90
N VAL A 139 7.70 12.73 -3.85
CA VAL A 139 6.75 12.28 -4.89
C VAL A 139 5.40 12.98 -4.73
N ARG A 140 4.93 13.12 -3.48
CA ARG A 140 3.65 13.77 -3.14
C ARG A 140 3.66 15.30 -3.35
N SER A 141 4.80 15.87 -3.75
CA SER A 141 4.99 17.28 -4.04
C SER A 141 4.59 17.61 -5.49
N LYS A 142 3.29 17.58 -5.79
CA LYS A 142 2.64 18.33 -6.87
C LYS A 142 1.15 18.45 -6.58
#